data_AF-A0A973PCA1-F1
#
_entry.id   AF-A0A973PCA1-F1
#
_cell.length_a   1.000
_cell.length_b   1.000
_cell.length_c   1.000
_cell.angle_alpha   90.00
_cell.angle_beta   90.00
_cell.angle_gamma   90.00
#
_symmetry.space_group_name_H-M   'P 1'
#
loop_
_entity.id
_entity.type
_entity.pdbx_description
1 polymer ?
#
loop_
_entity_poly.entity_id
_entity_poly.type
_entity_poly.pdbx_seq_one_letter_code
_entity_poly.pdbx_strand_id
1 'polypeptide(L)'
;MELEPVTTHPDALGEGPVWHDGRLLWVDLPRGVLRSEGGDVLTLPPPVTAALPSTRGLVLVLRDRLVLAETGEVVAEVPLGGADRCNDAKTDPRGRIWVGTMGPGGALFRLDPNGPTRVLDGVR
;
A
#
# COMPACT_ATOMS: atom_id res chain seq x y z
N MET A 1 -0.91 12.46 28.57
CA MET A 1 -1.16 12.02 27.18
C MET A 1 -2.38 11.13 27.25
N GLU A 2 -3.47 11.53 26.61
CA GLU A 2 -4.68 10.71 26.50
C GLU A 2 -4.71 10.08 25.11
N LEU A 3 -5.24 8.87 25.00
CA LEU A 3 -5.41 8.15 23.74
C LEU A 3 -6.91 8.11 23.42
N GLU A 4 -7.27 8.52 22.21
CA GLU A 4 -8.63 8.48 21.72
C GLU A 4 -8.70 7.74 20.38
N PRO A 5 -9.79 6.98 20.10
CA PRO A 5 -10.00 6.38 18.80
C PRO A 5 -10.22 7.46 17.74
N VAL A 6 -9.52 7.33 16.61
CA VAL A 6 -9.72 8.21 15.42
C VAL A 6 -11.09 7.98 14.76
N THR A 7 -11.64 6.77 14.90
CA THR A 7 -12.95 6.38 14.36
C THR A 7 -13.60 5.34 15.26
N THR A 8 -14.93 5.24 15.21
CA THR A 8 -15.71 4.18 15.86
C THR A 8 -15.94 2.98 14.95
N HIS A 9 -15.57 3.08 13.66
CA HIS A 9 -15.75 2.00 12.70
C HIS A 9 -14.56 1.04 12.70
N PRO A 10 -14.75 -0.26 12.97
CA PRO A 10 -13.65 -1.22 12.99
C PRO A 10 -13.29 -1.70 11.57
N ASP A 11 -12.00 -1.71 11.29
CA ASP A 11 -11.44 -2.36 10.10
C ASP A 11 -11.41 -3.88 10.25
N ALA A 12 -11.45 -4.62 9.14
CA ALA A 12 -11.14 -6.05 9.17
C ALA A 12 -9.66 -6.26 9.42
N LEU A 13 -8.83 -5.46 8.74
CA LEU A 13 -7.41 -5.28 9.04
C LEU A 13 -6.97 -3.90 8.53
N GLY A 14 -6.91 -2.93 9.45
CA GLY A 14 -6.45 -1.57 9.18
C GLY A 14 -4.92 -1.52 9.12
N GLU A 15 -4.35 -1.07 8.01
CA GLU A 15 -2.89 -0.97 7.83
C GLU A 15 -2.46 0.26 7.00
N GLY A 16 -1.15 0.48 6.93
CA GLY A 16 -0.53 1.50 6.07
C GLY A 16 -0.96 2.94 6.37
N PRO A 17 -0.97 3.42 7.63
CA PRO A 17 -1.35 4.79 7.93
C PRO A 17 -0.38 5.78 7.27
N VAL A 18 -0.94 6.77 6.57
CA VAL A 18 -0.19 7.82 5.90
C VAL A 18 -0.91 9.18 6.02
N TRP A 19 -0.17 10.22 6.37
CA TRP A 19 -0.70 11.59 6.37
C TRP A 19 -0.60 12.19 4.98
N HIS A 20 -1.72 12.66 4.43
CA HIS A 20 -1.77 13.28 3.11
C HIS A 20 -2.89 14.30 3.03
N ASP A 21 -2.60 15.48 2.48
CA ASP A 21 -3.59 16.54 2.25
C ASP A 21 -4.41 16.90 3.50
N GLY A 22 -3.72 17.03 4.64
CA GLY A 22 -4.33 17.46 5.90
C GLY A 22 -5.17 16.42 6.64
N ARG A 23 -5.12 15.14 6.22
CA ARG A 23 -5.86 14.04 6.84
C ARG A 23 -5.04 12.76 6.94
N LEU A 24 -5.42 11.88 7.87
CA LEU A 24 -4.89 10.53 7.97
C LEU A 24 -5.62 9.61 6.99
N LEU A 25 -4.86 8.89 6.19
CA LEU A 25 -5.36 7.83 5.32
C LEU A 25 -4.80 6.48 5.77
N TRP A 26 -5.58 5.43 5.61
CA TRP A 26 -5.15 4.03 5.85
C TRP A 26 -6.00 3.08 5.02
N VAL A 27 -5.60 1.82 4.91
CA VAL A 27 -6.35 0.81 4.14
C VAL A 27 -7.04 -0.18 5.07
N ASP A 28 -8.25 -0.60 4.71
CA ASP A 28 -8.87 -1.82 5.24
C ASP A 28 -8.59 -2.95 4.25
N LEU A 29 -7.47 -3.64 4.46
CA LEU A 29 -6.83 -4.48 3.45
C LEU A 29 -7.72 -5.57 2.86
N PRO A 30 -8.44 -6.38 3.66
CA PRO A 30 -9.27 -7.46 3.15
C PRO A 30 -10.53 -6.95 2.46
N ARG A 31 -10.99 -5.74 2.82
CA ARG A 31 -12.19 -5.12 2.25
C ARG A 31 -11.87 -4.29 1.00
N GLY A 32 -10.60 -3.99 0.74
CA GLY A 32 -10.17 -3.22 -0.42
C GLY A 32 -10.59 -1.75 -0.33
N VAL A 33 -10.60 -1.18 0.88
CA VAL A 33 -11.07 0.19 1.10
C VAL A 33 -9.89 1.07 1.49
N LEU A 34 -9.75 2.24 0.88
CA LEU A 34 -8.97 3.35 1.41
C LEU A 34 -9.88 4.17 2.33
N ARG A 35 -9.43 4.43 3.56
CA ARG A 35 -10.17 5.16 4.59
C ARG A 35 -9.50 6.46 4.97
N SER A 36 -10.29 7.30 5.63
CA SER A 36 -9.89 8.48 6.37
C SER A 36 -10.70 8.59 7.66
N GLU A 37 -10.42 9.58 8.50
CA GLU A 37 -11.19 9.87 9.71
C GLU A 37 -12.69 10.09 9.41
N GLY A 38 -13.00 10.57 8.21
CA GLY A 38 -14.38 10.77 7.73
C GLY A 38 -15.07 9.51 7.19
N GLY A 39 -14.41 8.36 7.19
CA GLY A 39 -14.92 7.10 6.63
C GLY A 39 -14.25 6.70 5.31
N ASP A 40 -14.99 5.97 4.48
CA ASP A 40 -14.49 5.38 3.23
C ASP A 40 -14.20 6.48 2.21
N VAL A 41 -12.98 6.47 1.65
CA VAL A 41 -12.51 7.40 0.62
C VAL A 41 -12.63 6.77 -0.76
N LEU A 42 -12.25 5.50 -0.90
CA LEU A 42 -12.30 4.76 -2.16
C LEU A 42 -12.46 3.27 -1.91
N THR A 43 -13.24 2.60 -2.76
CA THR A 43 -13.38 1.14 -2.78
C THR A 43 -12.73 0.57 -4.03
N LEU A 44 -11.90 -0.46 -3.85
CA LEU A 44 -11.11 -1.11 -4.89
C LEU A 44 -11.26 -2.63 -4.81
N PRO A 45 -10.86 -3.38 -5.85
CA PRO A 45 -10.71 -4.82 -5.75
C PRO A 45 -9.73 -5.18 -4.61
N PRO A 46 -10.14 -6.00 -3.62
CA PRO A 46 -9.26 -6.40 -2.55
C PRO A 46 -8.16 -7.38 -3.04
N PRO A 47 -6.98 -7.41 -2.39
CA PRO A 47 -6.56 -6.53 -1.31
C PRO A 47 -5.99 -5.18 -1.81
N VAL A 48 -6.16 -4.14 -0.97
CA VAL A 48 -5.41 -2.88 -1.04
C VAL A 48 -4.54 -2.83 0.21
N THR A 49 -3.24 -2.68 0.04
CA THR A 49 -2.27 -3.04 1.08
C THR A 49 -1.51 -1.84 1.64
N ALA A 50 -1.41 -0.76 0.85
CA ALA A 50 -0.90 0.52 1.28
C ALA A 50 -1.38 1.65 0.35
N ALA A 51 -1.28 2.89 0.83
CA ALA A 51 -1.45 4.09 0.03
C ALA A 51 -0.22 4.99 0.17
N LEU A 52 0.28 5.53 -0.95
CA LEU A 52 1.53 6.26 -1.03
C LEU A 52 1.31 7.61 -1.71
N PRO A 53 1.51 8.74 -1.01
CA PRO A 53 1.55 10.05 -1.63
C PRO A 53 2.66 10.14 -2.68
N SER A 54 2.34 10.73 -3.83
CA SER A 54 3.28 11.01 -4.91
C SER A 54 2.98 12.35 -5.57
N THR A 55 3.88 12.80 -6.44
CA THR A 55 3.67 14.01 -7.27
C THR A 55 2.58 13.84 -8.34
N ARG A 56 2.12 12.61 -8.59
CA ARG A 56 1.04 12.26 -9.52
C ARG A 56 -0.29 11.97 -8.80
N GLY A 57 -0.39 12.30 -7.50
CA GLY A 57 -1.51 11.93 -6.64
C GLY A 57 -1.20 10.69 -5.78
N LEU A 58 -2.25 10.01 -5.29
CA LEU A 58 -2.09 8.81 -4.48
C LEU A 58 -1.81 7.58 -5.36
N VAL A 59 -0.76 6.83 -5.01
CA VAL A 59 -0.48 5.50 -5.54
C VAL A 59 -1.00 4.47 -4.55
N LEU A 60 -1.79 3.52 -5.03
CA LEU A 60 -2.36 2.43 -4.23
C LEU A 60 -1.63 1.15 -4.54
N VAL A 61 -1.28 0.40 -3.49
CA VAL A 61 -0.60 -0.89 -3.62
C VAL A 61 -1.64 -1.99 -3.54
N LEU A 62 -1.92 -2.65 -4.66
CA LEU A 62 -2.84 -3.78 -4.75
C LEU A 62 -2.08 -5.09 -4.50
N ARG A 63 -2.74 -6.23 -4.76
CA ARG A 63 -2.13 -7.56 -4.61
C ARG A 63 -0.76 -7.68 -5.29
N ASP A 64 -0.67 -7.29 -6.56
CA ASP A 64 0.43 -7.61 -7.47
C ASP A 64 0.97 -6.39 -8.24
N ARG A 65 0.41 -5.20 -8.00
CA ARG A 65 0.75 -3.99 -8.75
C ARG A 65 0.44 -2.73 -7.97
N LEU A 66 1.03 -1.64 -8.42
CA LEU A 66 0.77 -0.29 -7.96
C LEU A 66 -0.03 0.45 -9.02
N VAL A 67 -1.05 1.18 -8.60
CA VAL A 67 -1.92 1.95 -9.50
C VAL A 67 -2.11 3.38 -9.01
N LEU A 68 -2.29 4.33 -9.93
CA LEU A 68 -2.77 5.67 -9.55
C LEU A 68 -4.23 5.60 -9.15
N ALA A 69 -4.56 6.17 -7.98
CA ALA A 69 -5.92 6.14 -7.43
C ALA A 69 -6.95 6.80 -8.35
N GLU A 70 -6.58 7.91 -9.00
CA GLU A 70 -7.48 8.70 -9.83
C GLU A 70 -7.81 8.03 -11.17
N THR A 71 -6.81 7.42 -11.81
CA THR A 71 -6.92 6.93 -13.20
C THR A 71 -6.93 5.41 -13.32
N GLY A 72 -6.50 4.69 -12.28
CA GLY A 72 -6.25 3.24 -12.34
C GLY A 72 -5.02 2.86 -13.18
N GLU A 73 -4.23 3.83 -13.66
CA GLU A 73 -3.01 3.57 -14.43
C GLU A 73 -2.03 2.73 -13.62
N VAL A 74 -1.52 1.65 -14.21
CA VAL A 74 -0.49 0.81 -13.60
C VAL A 74 0.84 1.56 -13.58
N VAL A 75 1.33 1.84 -12.38
CA VAL A 75 2.63 2.48 -12.12
C VAL A 75 3.76 1.46 -12.21
N ALA A 76 3.54 0.27 -11.64
CA ALA A 76 4.47 -0.84 -11.67
C ALA A 76 3.75 -2.15 -11.35
N GLU A 77 4.19 -3.24 -11.98
CA GLU A 77 3.83 -4.61 -11.56
C GLU A 77 4.93 -5.14 -10.65
N VAL A 78 4.56 -5.90 -9.61
CA VAL A 78 5.51 -6.57 -8.72
C VAL A 78 5.64 -8.02 -9.17
N PRO A 79 6.85 -8.55 -9.41
CA PRO A 79 7.03 -9.88 -9.99
C PRO A 79 6.84 -10.97 -8.92
N LEU A 80 5.57 -11.25 -8.63
CA LEU A 80 5.14 -12.22 -7.63
C LEU A 80 5.02 -13.64 -8.21
N GLY A 81 5.25 -14.65 -7.36
CA GLY A 81 5.03 -16.05 -7.70
C GLY A 81 3.84 -16.65 -6.93
N GLY A 82 3.01 -17.42 -7.62
CA GLY A 82 1.99 -18.27 -6.98
C GLY A 82 1.03 -17.52 -6.05
N ALA A 83 1.10 -17.84 -4.75
CA ALA A 83 0.19 -17.32 -3.72
C ALA A 83 0.67 -16.00 -3.08
N ASP A 84 1.80 -15.45 -3.51
CA ASP A 84 2.34 -14.24 -2.92
C ASP A 84 1.42 -13.02 -3.16
N ARG A 85 1.53 -12.03 -2.28
CA ARG A 85 0.93 -10.70 -2.42
C ARG A 85 1.85 -9.61 -1.86
N CYS A 86 1.67 -8.38 -2.31
CA CYS A 86 2.17 -7.22 -1.59
C CYS A 86 1.60 -7.19 -0.16
N ASN A 87 2.38 -6.66 0.76
CA ASN A 87 1.97 -6.33 2.11
C ASN A 87 2.21 -4.84 2.34
N ASP A 88 3.13 -4.45 3.20
CA ASP A 88 3.41 -3.03 3.44
C ASP A 88 4.29 -2.43 2.34
N ALA A 89 4.16 -1.12 2.15
CA ALA A 89 4.96 -0.35 1.22
C ALA A 89 5.23 1.06 1.75
N LYS A 90 6.37 1.63 1.38
CA LYS A 90 6.72 3.01 1.75
C LYS A 90 7.63 3.67 0.76
N THR A 91 7.44 4.98 0.57
CA THR A 91 8.36 5.81 -0.18
C THR A 91 9.53 6.21 0.71
N ASP A 92 10.76 6.02 0.23
CA ASP A 92 11.96 6.50 0.94
C ASP A 92 12.23 8.00 0.68
N PRO A 93 13.17 8.65 1.40
CA PRO A 93 13.45 10.08 1.23
C PRO A 93 13.95 10.48 -0.17
N ARG A 94 14.31 9.53 -1.04
CA ARG A 94 14.72 9.78 -2.42
C ARG A 94 13.57 9.58 -3.42
N GLY A 95 12.36 9.32 -2.94
CA GLY A 95 11.17 9.11 -3.76
C GLY A 95 11.05 7.69 -4.33
N ARG A 96 11.88 6.73 -3.89
CA ARG A 96 11.78 5.33 -4.36
C ARG A 96 10.74 4.60 -3.53
N ILE A 97 9.93 3.76 -4.17
CA ILE A 97 8.93 2.96 -3.47
C ILE A 97 9.55 1.62 -3.08
N TRP A 98 9.40 1.26 -1.81
CA TRP A 98 9.74 -0.06 -1.28
C TRP A 98 8.47 -0.84 -1.03
N VAL A 99 8.45 -2.11 -1.42
CA VAL A 99 7.30 -3.00 -1.26
C VAL A 99 7.77 -4.31 -0.66
N GLY A 100 7.27 -4.64 0.53
CA GLY A 100 7.40 -5.96 1.10
C GLY A 100 6.31 -6.88 0.57
N THR A 101 6.65 -8.13 0.29
CA THR A 101 5.69 -9.16 -0.13
C THR A 101 5.63 -10.28 0.90
N MET A 102 4.49 -10.97 0.93
CA MET A 102 4.28 -12.10 1.82
C MET A 102 3.71 -13.30 1.08
N GLY A 103 4.06 -14.49 1.57
CA GLY A 103 3.78 -15.78 0.94
C GLY A 103 5.05 -16.64 0.89
N PRO A 104 5.00 -17.82 0.27
CA PRO A 104 6.15 -18.72 0.17
C PRO A 104 7.39 -18.08 -0.46
N GLY A 105 7.21 -17.11 -1.36
CA GLY A 105 8.28 -16.38 -2.04
C GLY A 105 8.51 -14.96 -1.51
N GLY A 106 8.09 -14.66 -0.27
CA GLY A 106 8.19 -13.34 0.35
C GLY A 106 9.57 -12.69 0.19
N ALA A 107 9.56 -11.43 -0.25
CA ALA A 107 10.75 -10.66 -0.58
C ALA A 107 10.51 -9.16 -0.39
N LEU A 108 11.60 -8.40 -0.31
CA LEU A 108 11.59 -6.94 -0.35
C LEU A 108 11.98 -6.46 -1.73
N PHE A 109 11.12 -5.65 -2.33
CA PHE A 109 11.37 -5.00 -3.61
C PHE A 109 11.58 -3.50 -3.42
N ARG A 110 12.43 -2.93 -4.27
CA ARG A 110 12.55 -1.49 -4.48
C ARG A 110 12.19 -1.19 -5.93
N LEU A 111 11.24 -0.30 -6.14
CA LEU A 111 10.84 0.16 -7.47
C LEU A 111 11.78 1.28 -7.89
N ASP A 112 12.59 0.99 -8.89
CA ASP A 112 13.46 1.95 -9.57
C ASP A 112 12.82 2.37 -10.91
N PRO A 113 13.32 3.42 -11.60
CA PRO A 113 12.78 3.82 -12.91
C PRO A 113 12.78 2.72 -13.97
N ASN A 114 13.68 1.74 -13.85
CA ASN A 114 13.79 0.60 -14.77
C ASN A 114 12.88 -0.59 -14.38
N GLY A 115 12.08 -0.43 -13.32
CA GLY A 115 11.20 -1.47 -12.78
C GLY A 115 11.57 -1.93 -11.37
N PRO A 116 10.82 -2.91 -10.84
CA PRO A 116 11.06 -3.48 -9.51
C PRO A 116 12.35 -4.30 -9.46
N THR A 117 13.22 -3.98 -8.51
CA THR A 117 14.41 -4.77 -8.17
C THR A 117 14.15 -5.52 -6.88
N ARG A 118 14.36 -6.85 -6.87
CA ARG A 118 14.37 -7.63 -5.63
C ARG A 118 15.64 -7.31 -4.85
N VAL A 119 15.49 -6.81 -3.63
CA VAL A 119 16.61 -6.35 -2.78
C VAL A 119 16.98 -7.38 -1.72
N LEU A 120 15.99 -8.09 -1.18
CA LEU A 120 16.19 -9.07 -0.11
C LEU A 120 15.11 -10.16 -0.20
N ASP A 121 15.49 -11.41 0.01
CA ASP A 121 14.59 -12.55 0.18
C ASP A 121 15.20 -13.56 1.17
N GLY A 122 14.43 -14.59 1.54
CA GLY A 122 14.94 -15.70 2.36
C GLY A 122 15.30 -15.34 3.80
N VAL A 123 14.86 -14.19 4.30
CA VAL A 123 15.02 -13.80 5.71
C VAL A 123 14.10 -14.68 6.55
N ARG A 124 14.70 -15.47 7.45
CA ARG A 124 14.01 -16.35 8.40
C ARG A 124 14.27 -15.89 9.83
#